data_AF-A0A969YTS4-F1
#
_entry.id   AF-A0A969YTS4-F1
#
_cell.length_a   1.000
_cell.length_b   1.000
_cell.length_c   1.000
_cell.angle_alpha   90.00
_cell.angle_beta   90.00
_cell.angle_gamma   90.00
#
_symmetry.space_group_name_H-M   'P 1'
#
loop_
_entity.id
_entity.type
_entity.pdbx_description
1 polymer ?
#
loop_
_entity_poly.entity_id
_entity_poly.type
_entity_poly.pdbx_seq_one_letter_code
_entity_poly.pdbx_strand_id
1 'polypeptide(L)' 'MSLPREPVRVPPLYIPRSFTSTEENKTGSWRFLRPRYDEKTAPCSVSCPAGEDIGRIEMLVAQGLFKEAWETILQENPFP' A
#
# COMPACT_ATOMS: atom_id res chain seq x y z
N MET A 1 3.61 -13.94 31.52
CA MET A 1 3.21 -12.55 31.81
C MET A 1 4.25 -11.66 31.17
N SER A 2 4.01 -11.23 29.92
CA SER A 2 4.96 -10.46 29.13
C SER A 2 4.99 -9.03 29.67
N LEU A 3 6.17 -8.54 30.06
CA LEU A 3 6.34 -7.16 30.52
C LEU A 3 6.01 -6.18 29.38
N PRO A 4 5.33 -5.04 29.66
CA PRO A 4 5.12 -4.00 28.65
C PRO A 4 6.48 -3.43 28.23
N ARG A 5 6.83 -3.56 26.95
CA ARG A 5 8.07 -3.00 26.40
C ARG A 5 7.90 -1.51 26.16
N GLU A 6 8.82 -0.71 26.69
CA GLU A 6 8.88 0.73 26.43
C GLU A 6 9.00 1.00 24.91
N PRO A 7 8.27 1.98 24.37
CA PRO A 7 8.41 2.36 22.97
C PRO A 7 9.81 2.92 22.74
N VAL A 8 10.56 2.26 21.85
CA VAL A 8 11.88 2.73 21.40
C VAL A 8 11.72 4.13 20.80
N ARG A 9 12.37 5.15 21.37
CA ARG A 9 12.42 6.50 20.82
C ARG A 9 13.32 6.51 19.58
N VAL A 10 12.75 6.18 18.44
CA VAL A 10 13.38 6.36 17.12
C VAL A 10 13.13 7.79 16.64
N PRO A 11 14.15 8.47 16.08
CA PRO A 11 13.94 9.74 15.39
C PRO A 11 12.83 9.61 14.33
N PRO A 12 12.00 10.64 14.11
CA PRO A 12 10.93 10.58 13.12
C PRO A 12 11.56 10.50 11.73
N LEU A 13 11.51 9.30 11.15
CA LEU A 13 11.77 9.10 9.73
C LEU A 13 10.43 9.30 9.02
N TYR A 14 10.37 10.22 8.04
CA TYR A 14 9.20 10.44 7.19
C TYR A 14 9.06 9.35 6.13
N ILE A 15 8.99 8.09 6.59
CA ILE A 15 8.74 6.92 5.76
C ILE A 15 7.59 6.13 6.36
N PRO A 16 6.72 5.52 5.55
CA PRO A 16 5.74 4.57 6.04
C PRO A 16 6.46 3.40 6.72
N ARG A 17 6.24 3.23 8.03
CA ARG A 17 6.79 2.12 8.82
C ARG A 17 5.77 1.59 9.82
N SER A 18 5.76 0.28 10.03
CA SER A 18 5.02 -0.33 11.13
C SER A 18 5.76 -0.11 12.46
N PHE A 19 5.01 0.18 13.53
CA PHE A 19 5.51 0.25 14.90
C PHE A 19 5.36 -1.08 15.66
N THR A 20 4.72 -2.06 15.03
CA THR A 20 4.41 -3.36 15.62
C THR A 20 5.63 -4.28 15.52
N SER A 21 5.82 -5.12 16.55
CA SER A 21 6.84 -6.18 16.56
C SER A 21 6.57 -7.23 15.50
N THR A 22 7.62 -7.83 14.95
CA THR A 22 7.50 -8.98 14.04
C THR A 22 7.00 -10.24 14.74
N GLU A 23 7.00 -10.29 16.08
CA GLU A 23 6.42 -11.36 16.92
C GLU A 23 4.89 -11.54 16.72
N GLU A 24 4.22 -10.53 16.17
CA GLU A 24 2.82 -10.63 15.74
C GLU A 24 2.64 -11.61 14.57
N ASN A 25 3.64 -11.73 13.69
CA ASN A 25 3.59 -12.71 12.60
C ASN A 25 3.79 -14.12 13.17
N LYS A 26 2.69 -14.88 13.31
CA LYS A 26 2.71 -16.26 13.82
C LYS A 26 3.24 -17.26 12.77
N THR A 27 4.45 -17.05 12.28
CA THR A 27 5.07 -17.83 11.18
C THR A 27 5.15 -19.34 11.47
N GLY A 28 5.27 -19.74 12.75
CA GLY A 28 5.22 -21.15 13.16
C GLY A 28 3.90 -21.87 12.83
N SER A 29 2.79 -21.14 12.68
CA SER A 29 1.51 -21.69 12.26
C SER A 29 1.41 -21.95 10.75
N TRP A 30 2.37 -21.45 9.96
CA TRP A 30 2.28 -21.44 8.49
C TRP A 30 2.81 -22.71 7.83
N ARG A 31 3.31 -23.70 8.60
CA ARG A 31 3.88 -24.96 8.08
C ARG A 31 2.95 -25.71 7.11
N PHE A 32 1.64 -25.55 7.29
CA PHE A 32 0.62 -26.18 6.45
C PHE A 32 -0.03 -25.22 5.44
N LEU A 33 0.33 -23.94 5.46
CA LEU A 33 -0.14 -22.96 4.49
C LEU A 33 0.70 -23.07 3.21
N ARG A 34 0.02 -23.19 2.07
CA ARG A 34 0.66 -23.11 0.75
C ARG A 34 0.25 -21.77 0.13
N PRO A 35 1.18 -20.83 -0.12
CA PRO A 35 0.83 -19.59 -0.78
C PRO A 35 0.24 -19.89 -2.16
N ARG A 36 -0.90 -19.27 -2.44
CA ARG A 36 -1.50 -19.25 -3.77
C ARG A 36 -1.44 -17.83 -4.26
N TYR A 37 -1.12 -17.68 -5.53
CA TYR A 37 -1.30 -16.41 -6.19
C TYR A 37 -2.79 -16.09 -6.21
N ASP A 38 -3.11 -14.87 -5.83
CA ASP A 38 -4.46 -14.34 -5.77
C ASP A 38 -4.42 -12.94 -6.33
N GLU A 39 -5.32 -12.66 -7.27
CA GLU A 39 -5.42 -11.35 -7.89
C GLU A 39 -6.11 -10.42 -6.92
N LYS A 40 -5.38 -9.41 -6.44
CA LYS A 40 -5.88 -8.46 -5.45
C LYS A 40 -5.93 -7.07 -6.03
N THR A 41 -6.98 -6.35 -5.69
CA THR A 41 -7.05 -4.92 -5.94
C THR A 41 -6.01 -4.19 -5.09
N ALA A 42 -5.25 -3.28 -5.70
CA ALA A 42 -4.23 -2.52 -4.99
C ALA A 42 -4.85 -1.67 -3.88
N PRO A 43 -4.20 -1.52 -2.71
CA PRO A 43 -4.77 -0.79 -1.58
C PRO A 43 -5.08 0.67 -1.92
N CYS A 44 -4.30 1.29 -2.81
CA CYS A 44 -4.58 2.64 -3.32
C CYS A 44 -5.92 2.69 -4.08
N SER A 45 -6.17 1.75 -5.00
CA SER A 45 -7.42 1.66 -5.74
C SER A 45 -8.61 1.40 -4.82
N VAL A 46 -8.49 0.51 -3.83
CA VAL A 46 -9.58 0.24 -2.87
C VAL A 46 -9.86 1.45 -1.96
N SER A 47 -8.84 2.27 -1.69
CA SER A 47 -8.96 3.44 -0.82
C SER A 47 -9.43 4.70 -1.56
N CYS A 48 -9.39 4.71 -2.88
CA CYS A 48 -9.74 5.89 -3.67
C CYS A 48 -11.27 6.02 -3.79
N PRO A 49 -11.88 7.10 -3.25
CA PRO A 49 -13.32 7.28 -3.33
C PRO A 49 -13.81 7.60 -4.75
N ALA A 50 -12.95 8.19 -5.59
CA ALA A 50 -13.25 8.51 -6.98
C ALA A 50 -13.06 7.33 -7.93
N GLY A 51 -12.45 6.22 -7.48
CA GLY A 51 -12.23 5.05 -8.32
C GLY A 51 -11.07 5.17 -9.32
N GLU A 52 -10.18 6.15 -9.13
CA GLU A 52 -9.02 6.38 -10.01
C GLU A 52 -8.14 5.14 -10.22
N ASP A 53 -7.67 4.94 -11.45
CA ASP A 53 -6.64 3.95 -11.77
C ASP A 53 -5.23 4.49 -11.42
N ILE A 54 -4.97 4.59 -10.12
CA ILE A 54 -3.72 5.14 -9.57
C ILE A 54 -2.49 4.38 -10.10
N GLY A 55 -2.59 3.06 -10.27
CA GLY A 55 -1.50 2.25 -10.80
C GLY A 55 -1.11 2.66 -12.22
N ARG A 56 -2.12 2.87 -13.09
CA ARG A 56 -1.91 3.35 -14.46
C ARG A 56 -1.39 4.80 -14.49
N ILE A 57 -1.93 5.67 -13.65
CA ILE A 57 -1.49 7.09 -13.56
C ILE A 57 -0.01 7.15 -13.21
N GLU A 58 0.41 6.48 -12.14
CA GLU A 58 1.82 6.44 -11.70
C GLU A 58 2.74 5.84 -12.77
N MET A 59 2.29 4.79 -13.46
CA MET A 59 3.04 4.20 -14.57
C MET A 59 3.27 5.20 -15.72
N LEU A 60 2.23 5.92 -16.14
CA LEU A 60 2.31 6.91 -17.22
C LEU A 60 3.20 8.09 -16.82
N VAL A 61 3.07 8.57 -15.59
CA VAL A 61 3.93 9.63 -15.03
C VAL A 61 5.40 9.18 -15.02
N ALA A 62 5.69 7.96 -14.58
CA ALA A 62 7.05 7.41 -14.58
C ALA A 62 7.67 7.29 -15.99
N GLN A 63 6.83 7.17 -17.02
CA GLN A 63 7.24 7.17 -18.42
C GLN A 63 7.35 8.57 -19.04
N GLY A 64 6.99 9.63 -18.31
CA GLY A 64 6.94 11.01 -18.79
C GLY A 64 5.70 11.34 -19.65
N LEU A 65 4.71 10.45 -19.68
CA LEU A 65 3.46 10.56 -20.43
C LEU A 65 2.41 11.32 -19.61
N PHE A 66 2.68 12.59 -19.31
CA PHE A 66 1.87 13.38 -18.38
C PHE A 66 0.47 13.68 -18.91
N LYS A 67 0.31 13.84 -20.23
CA LYS A 67 -0.99 14.13 -20.85
C LYS A 67 -1.92 12.94 -20.72
N GLU A 68 -1.40 11.76 -21.00
CA GLU A 68 -2.10 10.48 -20.91
C GLU A 68 -2.45 10.15 -19.44
N ALA A 69 -1.55 10.47 -18.51
CA ALA A 69 -1.82 10.34 -17.08
C ALA A 69 -3.00 11.24 -16.66
N TRP A 70 -2.98 12.50 -17.07
CA TRP A 70 -4.07 13.45 -16.78
C TRP A 70 -5.39 13.04 -17.44
N GLU A 71 -5.34 12.59 -18.69
CA GLU A 71 -6.53 12.05 -19.39
C GLU A 71 -7.09 10.81 -18.69
N THR A 72 -6.23 9.98 -18.07
CA THR A 72 -6.67 8.83 -17.28
C THR A 72 -7.43 9.28 -16.03
N ILE A 73 -6.95 10.32 -15.32
CA ILE A 73 -7.67 10.87 -14.15
C ILE A 73 -9.06 11.37 -14.56
N LEU A 74 -9.13 12.11 -15.67
CA LEU A 74 -10.38 12.69 -16.15
C LEU A 74 -11.43 11.66 -16.59
N GLN A 75 -11.06 10.40 -16.81
CA GLN A 75 -12.03 9.34 -17.12
C GLN A 75 -12.94 9.05 -15.94
N GLU A 76 -12.40 9.06 -14.73
CA GLU A 76 -13.14 8.72 -13.52
C GLU A 76 -13.56 9.97 -12.73
N ASN A 77 -12.72 11.01 -12.71
CA ASN A 77 -13.00 12.24 -11.97
C ASN A 77 -12.89 13.50 -12.86
N PRO A 78 -14.03 14.12 -13.22
CA PRO A 78 -14.03 15.38 -13.97
C PRO A 78 -13.51 16.57 -13.14
N PHE A 79 -13.31 16.41 -11.84
CA PHE A 79 -12.72 17.39 -10.92
C PHE A 79 -11.42 16.83 -10.30
N PRO A 80 -10.36 16.69 -11.10
CA PRO A 80 -9.10 16.07 -10.69
C PRO A 80 -8.38 16.83 -9.57
#